data_AF-A0AAD9VS82-F1
#
_entry.id   AF-A0AAD9VS82-F1
#
_cell.length_a   1.000
_cell.length_b   1.000
_cell.length_c   1.000
_cell.angle_alpha   90.00
_cell.angle_beta   90.00
_cell.angle_gamma   90.00
#
_symmetry.space_group_name_H-M   'P 1'
#
loop_
_entity.id
_entity.type
_entity.pdbx_description
1 polymer ?
#
loop_
_entity_poly.entity_id
_entity_poly.type
_entity_poly.pdbx_seq_one_letter_code
_entity_poly.pdbx_strand_id
1 'polypeptide(L)'
;MLPLPWLEEKYSDRALRKSRMRFPCPRCRKSYTTKSAVTAHFKYDCGKPPRFECPYCGKLSKKKFNIQDHVRHKHPTKPVVCNTLF
;
A
#
# COMPACT_ATOMS: atom_id res chain seq x y z
N MET A 1 44.28 5.16 22.99
CA MET A 1 44.13 6.59 22.60
C MET A 1 43.58 6.59 21.19
N LEU A 2 42.27 6.80 21.07
CA LEU A 2 41.50 6.61 19.83
C LEU A 2 41.40 7.93 19.05
N PRO A 3 41.44 7.91 17.71
CA PRO A 3 41.20 9.08 16.88
C PRO A 3 39.69 9.29 16.70
N LEU A 4 39.23 10.55 16.60
CA LEU A 4 38.74 11.14 15.35
C LEU A 4 37.98 12.46 15.60
N PRO A 5 38.01 13.37 14.61
CA PRO A 5 37.73 14.79 14.74
C PRO A 5 36.24 15.09 14.65
N TRP A 6 35.80 15.98 15.55
CA TRP A 6 34.69 16.93 15.42
C TRP A 6 33.39 16.41 14.78
N LEU A 7 32.53 15.92 15.69
CA LEU A 7 31.07 15.92 15.68
C LEU A 7 30.47 17.00 14.75
N GLU A 8 29.64 16.59 13.79
CA GLU A 8 28.31 17.17 13.47
C GLU A 8 27.80 16.60 12.14
N GLU A 9 27.46 15.31 12.09
CA GLU A 9 26.54 14.79 11.06
C GLU A 9 25.50 13.85 11.68
N LYS A 10 24.89 14.31 12.78
CA LYS A 10 23.55 13.86 13.18
C LYS A 10 22.51 14.41 12.21
N TYR A 11 22.53 13.98 10.95
CA TYR A 11 21.44 14.24 10.02
C TYR A 11 20.98 12.93 9.39
N SER A 12 20.24 12.17 10.21
CA SER A 12 19.22 11.21 9.79
C SER A 12 19.36 10.69 8.36
N ASP A 13 19.96 9.52 8.19
CA ASP A 13 19.96 8.75 6.92
C ASP A 13 18.54 8.29 6.48
N ARG A 14 17.49 8.85 7.09
CA ARG A 14 16.10 8.80 6.60
C ARG A 14 15.75 9.94 5.65
N ALA A 15 16.62 10.94 5.47
CA ALA A 15 16.33 12.15 4.69
C ALA A 15 16.73 12.09 3.20
N LEU A 16 17.19 10.96 2.68
CA LEU A 16 17.45 10.75 1.24
C LEU A 16 16.43 9.84 0.55
N ARG A 17 15.17 9.80 1.01
CA ARG A 17 14.06 9.38 0.14
C ARG A 17 13.72 10.49 -0.85
N LYS A 18 14.73 10.89 -1.64
CA LYS A 18 14.67 11.79 -2.80
C LYS A 18 13.39 11.46 -3.58
N SER A 19 12.44 12.39 -3.56
CA SER A 19 11.10 12.27 -4.14
C SER A 19 11.12 11.75 -5.58
N ARG A 20 11.09 10.42 -5.76
CA ARG A 20 10.78 9.79 -7.05
C ARG A 20 9.27 9.61 -7.26
N MET A 21 8.45 9.93 -6.27
CA MET A 21 6.99 9.92 -6.39
C MET A 21 6.48 11.34 -6.63
N ARG A 22 6.43 11.73 -7.90
CA ARG A 22 6.09 13.08 -8.34
C ARG A 22 4.59 13.35 -8.39
N PHE A 23 3.75 12.31 -8.34
CA PHE A 23 2.32 12.43 -8.61
C PHE A 23 1.50 11.98 -7.40
N PRO A 24 1.18 12.91 -6.47
CA PRO A 24 0.31 12.63 -5.33
C PRO A 24 -1.15 12.54 -5.78
N CYS A 25 -1.92 11.68 -5.14
CA CYS A 25 -3.37 11.64 -5.30
C CYS A 25 -4.01 12.79 -4.51
N PRO A 26 -4.91 13.61 -5.08
CA PRO A 26 -5.50 14.75 -4.36
C PRO A 26 -6.49 14.34 -3.27
N ARG A 27 -7.01 13.11 -3.31
CA ARG A 27 -8.05 12.60 -2.39
C ARG A 27 -7.48 11.62 -1.33
N CYS A 28 -6.24 11.17 -1.45
CA CYS A 28 -5.62 10.29 -0.45
C CYS A 28 -4.13 10.56 -0.29
N ARG A 29 -3.51 10.12 0.81
CA ARG A 29 -2.09 10.34 1.10
C ARG A 29 -1.12 9.44 0.28
N LYS A 30 -1.56 8.84 -0.84
CA LYS A 30 -0.71 8.01 -1.69
C LYS A 30 -0.06 8.83 -2.80
N SER A 31 1.21 8.55 -3.06
CA SER A 31 2.00 9.13 -4.13
C SER A 31 2.46 8.06 -5.11
N TYR A 32 2.60 8.43 -6.39
CA TYR A 32 3.00 7.53 -7.46
C TYR A 32 4.18 8.10 -8.25
N THR A 33 4.97 7.22 -8.86
CA THR A 33 6.12 7.59 -9.70
C THR A 33 5.70 8.12 -11.07
N THR A 34 4.51 7.74 -11.56
CA THR A 34 3.99 8.10 -12.89
C THR A 34 2.59 8.70 -12.83
N LYS A 35 2.28 9.57 -13.82
CA LYS A 35 0.93 10.16 -13.98
C LYS A 35 -0.12 9.10 -14.26
N SER A 36 0.18 8.13 -15.13
CA SER A 36 -0.75 7.04 -15.48
C SER A 36 -1.17 6.23 -14.25
N ALA A 37 -0.25 5.96 -13.32
CA ALA A 37 -0.55 5.24 -12.09
C ALA A 37 -1.45 6.05 -11.15
N VAL A 38 -1.21 7.37 -10.97
CA VAL A 38 -2.10 8.18 -10.13
C VAL A 38 -3.49 8.34 -10.77
N THR A 39 -3.58 8.50 -12.10
CA THR A 39 -4.86 8.60 -12.80
C THR A 39 -5.65 7.30 -12.69
N ALA A 40 -5.01 6.15 -12.89
CA ALA A 40 -5.65 4.84 -12.70
C ALA A 40 -6.08 4.64 -11.25
N HIS A 41 -5.22 4.97 -10.28
CA HIS A 41 -5.58 4.93 -8.87
C HIS A 41 -6.78 5.83 -8.57
N PHE A 42 -6.77 7.07 -9.05
CA PHE A 42 -7.85 8.02 -8.81
C PHE A 42 -9.18 7.52 -9.40
N LYS A 43 -9.16 7.03 -10.64
CA LYS A 43 -10.36 6.53 -11.35
C LYS A 43 -10.91 5.23 -10.76
N TYR A 44 -10.05 4.32 -10.30
CA TYR A 44 -10.45 2.94 -9.95
C TYR A 44 -10.39 2.59 -8.47
N ASP A 45 -9.61 3.30 -7.67
CA ASP A 45 -9.33 2.91 -6.28
C ASP A 45 -9.64 4.03 -5.28
N CYS A 46 -9.37 5.29 -5.66
CA CYS A 46 -9.53 6.42 -4.74
C CYS A 46 -11.00 6.72 -4.44
N GLY A 47 -11.36 6.65 -3.16
CA GLY A 47 -12.74 6.86 -2.71
C GLY A 47 -13.72 5.74 -3.07
N LYS A 48 -13.24 4.62 -3.65
CA LYS A 48 -14.10 3.45 -3.86
C LYS A 48 -14.10 2.57 -2.61
N PRO A 49 -15.28 2.17 -2.10
CA PRO A 49 -15.36 1.21 -1.01
C PRO A 49 -14.78 -0.14 -1.44
N PRO A 50 -14.26 -0.92 -0.50
CA PRO A 50 -13.83 -2.29 -0.78
C PRO A 50 -15.03 -3.10 -1.27
N ARG A 51 -14.87 -3.78 -2.40
CA ARG A 51 -15.92 -4.60 -3.04
C ARG A 51 -15.80 -6.08 -2.73
N PHE A 52 -14.72 -6.48 -2.10
CA PHE A 52 -14.43 -7.87 -1.81
C PHE A 52 -14.22 -8.06 -0.32
N GLU A 53 -14.87 -9.07 0.23
CA GLU A 53 -14.79 -9.45 1.63
C GLU A 53 -14.28 -10.89 1.76
N CYS A 54 -13.45 -11.12 2.77
CA CYS A 54 -13.10 -12.46 3.20
C CYS A 54 -14.24 -13.09 3.99
N PRO A 55 -14.82 -14.22 3.54
CA PRO A 55 -15.96 -14.85 4.21
C PRO A 55 -15.61 -15.51 5.56
N TYR A 56 -14.33 -15.52 5.95
CA TYR A 56 -13.85 -16.17 7.17
C TYR A 56 -13.46 -15.20 8.28
N CYS A 57 -13.23 -13.92 7.98
CA CYS A 57 -12.78 -12.95 8.98
C CYS A 57 -13.23 -11.50 8.71
N GLY A 58 -14.08 -11.26 7.71
CA GLY A 58 -14.59 -9.92 7.40
C GLY A 58 -13.54 -8.96 6.82
N LYS A 59 -12.38 -9.46 6.40
CA LYS A 59 -11.34 -8.61 5.80
C LYS A 59 -11.83 -8.04 4.47
N LEU A 60 -11.83 -6.71 4.37
CA LEU A 60 -12.25 -6.00 3.17
C LEU A 60 -11.06 -5.64 2.25
N SER A 61 -11.27 -5.70 0.94
CA SER A 61 -10.32 -5.27 -0.09
C SER A 61 -11.00 -4.73 -1.34
N LYS A 62 -10.28 -3.89 -2.07
CA LYS A 62 -10.75 -3.30 -3.34
C LYS A 62 -10.53 -4.21 -4.55
N LYS A 63 -9.67 -5.23 -4.43
CA LYS A 63 -9.29 -6.14 -5.51
C LYS A 63 -9.54 -7.59 -5.11
N LYS A 64 -10.04 -8.39 -6.05
CA LYS A 64 -10.31 -9.82 -5.88
C LYS A 64 -9.06 -10.62 -5.52
N PHE A 65 -7.98 -10.42 -6.28
CA PHE A 65 -6.69 -11.09 -6.06
C PHE A 65 -6.18 -10.92 -4.62
N ASN A 66 -6.36 -9.73 -4.03
CA ASN A 66 -5.90 -9.46 -2.66
C ASN A 66 -6.66 -10.31 -1.62
N ILE A 67 -7.96 -10.57 -1.81
CA ILE A 67 -8.71 -11.46 -0.90
C ILE A 67 -8.30 -12.91 -1.12
N GLN A 68 -8.10 -13.33 -2.38
CA GLN A 68 -7.68 -14.70 -2.67
C GLN A 68 -6.32 -15.03 -2.04
N ASP A 69 -5.36 -14.11 -2.18
CA ASP A 69 -4.04 -14.20 -1.54
C ASP A 69 -4.15 -14.20 0.00
N HIS A 70 -4.97 -13.30 0.55
CA HIS A 70 -5.26 -13.26 1.98
C HIS A 70 -5.81 -14.60 2.50
N VAL A 71 -6.79 -15.21 1.81
CA VAL A 71 -7.36 -16.50 2.22
C VAL A 71 -6.30 -17.59 2.17
N ARG A 72 -5.48 -17.64 1.12
CA ARG A 72 -4.38 -18.61 0.99
C ARG A 72 -3.41 -18.56 2.19
N HIS A 73 -3.06 -17.37 2.66
CA HIS A 73 -2.06 -17.19 3.72
C HIS A 73 -2.64 -17.14 5.14
N LYS A 74 -3.87 -16.65 5.32
CA LYS A 74 -4.50 -16.48 6.64
C LYS A 74 -5.50 -17.58 6.98
N HIS A 75 -6.01 -18.27 5.97
CA HIS A 75 -6.94 -19.39 6.12
C HIS A 75 -6.48 -20.59 5.27
N PRO A 76 -5.26 -21.12 5.50
CA PRO A 76 -4.67 -22.17 4.65
C PRO A 76 -5.48 -23.48 4.65
N THR A 77 -6.31 -23.70 5.67
CA THR A 77 -7.21 -24.86 5.79
C THR A 77 -8.56 -24.66 5.11
N LYS A 78 -8.84 -23.46 4.58
CA LYS A 78 -10.12 -23.08 3.96
C LYS A 78 -9.94 -22.90 2.44
N PRO A 79 -10.97 -23.19 1.63
CA PRO A 79 -10.89 -22.97 0.19
C PRO A 79 -10.76 -21.49 -0.15
N VAL A 80 -10.08 -21.18 -1.25
CA VAL A 80 -9.86 -19.80 -1.70
C VAL A 80 -11.14 -19.25 -2.34
N VAL A 81 -11.98 -18.63 -1.52
CA VAL A 81 -13.23 -17.98 -1.92
C VAL A 81 -13.25 -16.51 -1.49
N CYS A 82 -13.97 -15.67 -2.23
CA CYS A 82 -14.15 -14.26 -1.89
C CYS A 82 -15.61 -13.87 -2.08
N ASN A 83 -16.18 -13.15 -1.12
CA ASN A 83 -17.52 -12.60 -1.25
C ASN A 83 -17.45 -11.25 -1.96
N THR A 84 -18.36 -10.99 -2.90
CA THR A 84 -18.50 -9.69 -3.56
C THR A 84 -19.58 -8.89 -2.85
N LEU A 85 -19.20 -7.74 -2.31
CA LEU A 85 -20.11 -6.74 -1.78
C LEU A 85 -20.57 -5.87 -2.95
N PHE A 86 -21.87 -5.94 -3.26
CA PHE A 86 -22.52 -5.18 -4.34
C PHE A 86 -22.78 -3.74 -3.90
#